data_AF-A0A6P6P9Q2-F1
#
_entry.id   AF-A0A6P6P9Q2-F1
#
_cell.length_a   1.000
_cell.length_b   1.000
_cell.length_c   1.000
_cell.angle_alpha   90.00
_cell.angle_beta   90.00
_cell.angle_gamma   90.00
#
_symmetry.space_group_name_H-M   'P 1'
#
loop_
_entity.id
_entity.type
_entity.pdbx_description
1 polymer ?
#
loop_
_entity_poly.entity_id
_entity_poly.type
_entity_poly.pdbx_seq_one_letter_code
_entity_poly.pdbx_strand_id
1 'polypeptide(L)'
;MDYSTNTYTKIYAPVVIDSSCSDVEDVENFQKEDRDTDIGLTAADILSNLSFNINTMSCSSLLVKFTDDIGQTEEAVDTGGPTREFLTLLMDAIKTSRFFEGKDDGKYLSFDSKAAEGDEYFQVGRMVAVSIVHGGPGPRCFSPSFYQYLVGKVKTIEAPIEDIPDTEVRNVLLEIKNARTLEELVELADKHSSMLQTAGCYRCLRTLGDKEKVVDGYIQW
;
A
#
# COMPACT_ATOMS: atom_id res chain seq x y z
N MET A 1 27.44 35.11 7.71
CA MET A 1 27.51 33.96 6.79
C MET A 1 26.32 33.10 7.13
N ASP A 2 25.29 33.23 6.33
CA ASP A 2 23.97 32.66 6.57
C ASP A 2 23.98 31.21 6.09
N TYR A 3 23.64 30.28 6.98
CA TYR A 3 23.41 28.89 6.60
C TYR A 3 22.02 28.81 5.98
N SER A 4 21.95 28.90 4.65
CA SER A 4 20.72 28.62 3.92
C SER A 4 20.44 27.11 4.05
N THR A 5 19.57 26.77 4.98
CA THR A 5 18.88 25.47 5.01
C THR A 5 18.02 25.41 3.75
N ASN A 6 18.33 24.51 2.82
CA ASN A 6 17.48 24.21 1.68
C ASN A 6 16.16 23.61 2.19
N THR A 7 15.19 24.47 2.42
CA THR A 7 13.81 24.08 2.73
C THR A 7 13.12 23.81 1.40
N TYR A 8 13.02 22.53 1.03
CA TYR A 8 12.30 22.08 -0.17
C TYR A 8 10.80 22.11 0.13
N THR A 9 10.12 23.21 -0.20
CA THR A 9 8.77 23.43 0.35
C THR A 9 7.64 22.89 -0.52
N LYS A 10 7.75 22.76 -1.85
CA LYS A 10 6.66 22.20 -2.68
C LYS A 10 7.24 21.63 -3.97
N ILE A 11 7.20 20.31 -4.09
CA ILE A 11 7.58 19.60 -5.31
C ILE A 11 6.27 19.29 -6.02
N TYR A 12 5.86 20.06 -7.01
CA TYR A 12 4.84 19.62 -7.95
C TYR A 12 5.59 18.74 -8.95
N ALA A 13 5.28 17.45 -9.09
CA ALA A 13 5.94 16.57 -10.06
C ALA A 13 4.90 16.18 -11.11
N PRO A 14 4.58 17.03 -12.11
CA PRO A 14 3.83 16.58 -13.26
C PRO A 14 4.70 15.55 -13.97
N VAL A 15 4.31 14.28 -13.89
CA VAL A 15 4.99 13.19 -14.60
C VAL A 15 4.76 13.41 -16.09
N VAL A 16 5.69 14.10 -16.76
CA VAL A 16 5.68 14.25 -18.21
C VAL A 16 6.35 13.02 -18.82
N ILE A 17 5.52 12.07 -19.26
CA ILE A 17 5.98 10.88 -19.98
C ILE A 17 6.14 11.26 -21.45
N ASP A 18 7.38 11.45 -21.90
CA ASP A 18 7.68 11.56 -23.33
C ASP A 18 7.68 10.15 -23.94
N SER A 19 6.52 9.74 -24.46
CA SER A 19 6.44 8.59 -25.34
C SER A 19 7.04 8.99 -26.67
N SER A 20 8.33 8.69 -26.88
CA SER A 20 8.91 8.76 -28.23
C SER A 20 8.37 7.58 -29.07
N CYS A 21 7.07 7.57 -29.32
CA CYS A 21 6.42 6.80 -30.37
C CYS A 21 5.30 7.69 -30.91
N SER A 22 5.47 8.08 -32.16
CA SER A 22 4.73 9.09 -32.93
C SER A 22 3.22 9.12 -32.73
N ASP A 23 2.71 10.36 -32.67
CA ASP A 23 1.34 10.83 -32.91
C ASP A 23 0.35 10.72 -31.74
N VAL A 24 0.48 11.63 -30.76
CA VAL A 24 -0.69 12.24 -30.11
C VAL A 24 -0.38 13.71 -29.80
N GLU A 25 -0.80 14.61 -30.70
CA GLU A 25 -1.13 15.99 -30.31
C GLU A 25 -2.33 15.89 -29.37
N ASP A 26 -2.12 16.08 -28.06
CA ASP A 26 -3.11 16.57 -27.07
C ASP A 26 -2.52 16.42 -25.67
N VAL A 27 -1.62 17.34 -25.30
CA VAL A 27 -1.31 17.62 -23.89
C VAL A 27 -1.70 19.07 -23.63
N GLU A 28 -3.00 19.36 -23.70
CA GLU A 28 -3.55 20.62 -23.23
C GLU A 28 -4.54 20.40 -22.07
N ASN A 29 -4.34 21.21 -21.03
CA ASN A 29 -5.18 21.47 -19.87
C ASN A 29 -5.22 20.44 -18.73
N PHE A 30 -4.17 20.49 -17.89
CA PHE A 30 -4.38 20.33 -16.46
C PHE A 30 -5.11 21.57 -15.93
N GLN A 31 -6.37 21.41 -15.52
CA GLN A 31 -7.12 22.44 -14.82
C GLN A 31 -6.46 22.72 -13.47
N LYS A 32 -5.99 23.97 -13.28
CA LYS A 32 -5.59 24.54 -12.00
C LYS A 32 -6.79 24.57 -11.05
N GLU A 33 -6.73 23.81 -9.97
CA GLU A 33 -7.46 24.16 -8.75
C GLU A 33 -6.49 24.89 -7.82
N ASP A 34 -6.67 26.20 -7.70
CA ASP A 34 -6.05 27.02 -6.66
C ASP A 34 -6.55 26.53 -5.30
N ARG A 35 -5.69 25.81 -4.57
CA ARG A 35 -5.84 25.63 -3.12
C ARG A 35 -4.61 26.17 -2.42
N ASP A 36 -4.75 27.40 -1.94
CA ASP A 36 -3.91 27.99 -0.89
C ASP A 36 -3.97 27.10 0.35
N THR A 37 -3.02 26.18 0.51
CA THR A 37 -2.69 25.63 1.84
C THR A 37 -1.26 25.11 1.87
N ASP A 38 -0.53 25.52 2.90
CA ASP A 38 0.84 25.17 3.23
C ASP A 38 0.93 23.72 3.76
N ILE A 39 0.81 22.74 2.87
CA ILE A 39 0.94 21.32 3.24
C ILE A 39 1.76 20.65 2.14
N GLY A 40 2.90 20.06 2.51
CA GLY A 40 3.79 19.33 1.60
C GLY A 40 3.05 18.18 0.89
N LEU A 41 3.65 17.68 -0.20
CA LEU A 41 3.13 16.55 -0.98
C LEU A 41 2.67 15.41 -0.06
N THR A 42 1.40 15.04 -0.15
CA THR A 42 0.89 13.90 0.57
C THR A 42 1.15 12.62 -0.22
N ALA A 43 1.15 11.47 0.46
CA ALA A 43 1.17 10.18 -0.21
C ALA A 43 0.05 10.05 -1.24
N ALA A 44 -1.13 10.64 -0.97
CA ALA A 44 -2.27 10.62 -1.88
C ALA A 44 -1.98 11.36 -3.19
N ASP A 45 -1.25 12.48 -3.14
CA ASP A 45 -0.91 13.27 -4.33
C ASP A 45 0.08 12.53 -5.23
N ILE A 46 1.06 11.83 -4.65
CA ILE A 46 2.03 11.03 -5.41
C ILE A 46 1.32 9.86 -6.11
N LEU A 47 0.42 9.18 -5.39
CA LEU A 47 -0.32 8.03 -5.91
C LEU A 47 -1.31 8.42 -7.02
N SER A 48 -2.06 9.51 -6.84
CA SER A 48 -3.04 9.97 -7.83
C SER A 48 -2.35 10.40 -9.13
N ASN A 49 -1.25 11.15 -9.03
CA ASN A 49 -0.47 11.59 -10.18
C ASN A 49 0.10 10.41 -10.99
N LEU A 50 0.69 9.41 -10.32
CA LEU A 50 1.22 8.25 -11.05
C LEU A 50 0.12 7.35 -11.59
N SER A 51 -1.00 7.19 -10.87
CA SER A 51 -2.13 6.39 -11.31
C SER A 51 -2.68 6.86 -12.66
N PHE A 52 -2.82 8.18 -12.83
CA PHE A 52 -3.26 8.77 -14.09
C PHE A 52 -2.32 8.43 -15.26
N ASN A 53 -1.01 8.46 -15.00
CA ASN A 53 0.02 8.33 -16.02
C ASN A 53 0.48 6.89 -16.29
N ILE A 54 0.27 5.95 -15.35
CA ILE A 54 0.82 4.60 -15.47
C ILE A 54 0.14 3.81 -16.60
N ASN A 55 -1.13 4.11 -16.94
CA ASN A 55 -1.86 3.46 -18.02
C ASN A 55 -1.26 3.71 -19.42
N THR A 56 -0.49 4.78 -19.60
CA THR A 56 0.15 5.13 -20.88
C THR A 56 1.62 4.71 -20.95
N MET A 57 2.18 4.10 -19.89
CA MET A 57 3.58 3.67 -19.85
C MET A 57 3.83 2.47 -20.77
N SER A 58 4.34 2.77 -21.96
CA SER A 58 5.24 1.86 -22.68
C SER A 58 6.54 1.70 -21.89
N CYS A 59 7.08 0.49 -21.81
CA CYS A 59 8.28 0.10 -21.03
C CYS A 59 9.61 0.71 -21.56
N SER A 60 9.57 1.87 -22.21
CA SER A 60 10.68 2.38 -23.02
C SER A 60 11.56 3.43 -22.33
N SER A 61 11.04 4.21 -21.38
CA SER A 61 11.84 5.09 -20.50
C SER A 61 10.95 5.88 -19.54
N LEU A 62 11.32 5.98 -18.26
CA LEU A 62 10.72 6.90 -17.31
C LEU A 62 11.58 8.17 -17.25
N LEU A 63 10.99 9.31 -17.59
CA LEU A 63 11.61 10.63 -17.44
C LEU A 63 10.88 11.39 -16.33
N VAL A 64 11.61 11.85 -15.33
CA VAL A 64 11.01 12.60 -14.21
C VAL A 64 11.46 14.05 -14.27
N LYS A 65 10.51 14.96 -14.15
CA LYS A 65 10.75 16.39 -13.97
C LYS A 65 10.04 16.87 -12.72
N PHE A 66 10.78 17.49 -11.82
CA PHE A 66 10.24 18.19 -10.66
C PHE A 66 9.94 19.64 -11.05
N THR A 67 8.88 20.19 -10.49
CA THR A 67 8.49 21.59 -10.62
C THR A 67 8.29 22.21 -9.24
N ASP A 68 8.58 23.51 -9.11
CA ASP A 68 8.43 24.26 -7.88
C ASP A 68 6.96 24.64 -7.58
N ASP A 69 6.76 25.44 -6.53
CA ASP A 69 5.44 25.91 -6.10
C ASP A 69 4.72 26.84 -7.08
N ILE A 70 5.44 27.32 -8.09
CA ILE A 70 4.95 28.21 -9.14
C ILE A 70 4.78 27.41 -10.46
N GLY A 71 5.09 26.11 -10.45
CA GLY A 71 5.00 25.22 -11.60
C GLY A 71 6.15 25.38 -12.60
N GLN A 72 7.24 26.04 -12.21
CA GLN A 72 8.44 26.11 -13.04
C GLN A 72 9.24 24.82 -12.87
N THR A 73 9.66 24.23 -14.00
CA THR A 73 10.52 23.04 -14.00
C THR A 73 11.87 23.38 -13.40
N GLU A 74 12.33 22.55 -12.47
CA GLU A 74 13.70 22.63 -12.01
C GLU A 74 14.65 22.39 -13.20
N GLU A 75 15.75 23.15 -13.30
CA GLU A 75 16.71 23.07 -14.41
C GLU A 75 17.47 21.73 -14.49
N ALA A 76 17.16 20.77 -13.61
CA ALA A 76 17.79 19.46 -13.58
C ALA A 76 17.31 18.58 -14.74
N VAL A 77 18.20 18.34 -15.70
CA VAL A 77 18.02 17.29 -16.71
C VAL A 77 18.14 15.94 -16.02
N ASP A 78 17.09 15.11 -16.13
CA ASP A 78 17.09 13.78 -15.54
C ASP A 78 18.07 12.85 -16.26
N THR A 79 19.26 12.74 -15.69
CA THR A 79 20.29 11.75 -16.03
C THR A 79 20.20 10.51 -15.13
N GLY A 80 19.09 10.34 -14.41
CA GLY A 80 18.79 9.25 -13.48
C GLY A 80 18.66 9.69 -12.01
N GLY A 81 19.09 10.90 -11.66
CA GLY A 81 18.95 11.45 -10.29
C GLY A 81 17.49 11.69 -9.91
N PRO A 82 16.77 12.57 -10.62
CA PRO A 82 15.35 12.83 -10.41
C PRO A 82 14.48 11.56 -10.43
N THR A 83 14.72 10.64 -11.38
CA THR A 83 14.01 9.36 -11.39
C THR A 83 14.22 8.56 -10.11
N ARG A 84 15.45 8.43 -9.61
CA ARG A 84 15.74 7.68 -8.37
C ARG A 84 15.09 8.32 -7.14
N GLU A 85 15.06 9.65 -7.10
CA GLU A 85 14.41 10.41 -6.03
C GLU A 85 12.90 10.18 -6.03
N PHE A 86 12.24 10.35 -7.19
CA PHE A 86 10.81 10.10 -7.34
C PHE A 86 10.42 8.67 -6.95
N LEU A 87 11.16 7.67 -7.42
CA LEU A 87 10.87 6.27 -7.08
C LEU A 87 11.05 5.98 -5.58
N THR A 88 11.98 6.69 -4.91
CA THR A 88 12.14 6.58 -3.45
C THR A 88 10.94 7.18 -2.72
N LEU A 89 10.54 8.41 -3.10
CA LEU A 89 9.35 9.08 -2.55
C LEU A 89 8.07 8.27 -2.78
N LEU A 90 7.92 7.69 -3.98
CA LEU A 90 6.81 6.81 -4.32
C LEU A 90 6.75 5.59 -3.40
N MET A 91 7.88 4.92 -3.13
CA MET A 91 7.87 3.79 -2.21
C MET A 91 7.50 4.21 -0.79
N ASP A 92 7.99 5.36 -0.31
CA ASP A 92 7.65 5.85 1.03
C ASP A 92 6.15 6.24 1.14
N ALA A 93 5.59 6.85 0.09
CA ALA A 93 4.16 7.10 -0.02
C ALA A 93 3.33 5.80 -0.01
N ILE A 94 3.73 4.79 -0.79
CA ILE A 94 3.05 3.49 -0.82
C ILE A 94 3.09 2.82 0.55
N LYS A 95 4.24 2.78 1.22
CA LYS A 95 4.41 2.14 2.54
C LYS A 95 3.54 2.75 3.63
N THR A 96 3.26 4.06 3.54
CA THR A 96 2.50 4.84 4.53
C THR A 96 1.04 5.04 4.14
N SER A 97 0.63 4.52 2.99
CA SER A 97 -0.73 4.60 2.48
C SER A 97 -1.70 3.67 3.22
N ARG A 98 -3.00 3.91 3.00
CA ARG A 98 -4.10 3.07 3.54
C ARG A 98 -4.13 1.64 3.00
N PHE A 99 -3.37 1.32 1.95
CA PHE A 99 -3.39 0.00 1.33
C PHE A 99 -2.67 -1.06 2.17
N PHE A 100 -1.87 -0.62 3.15
CA PHE A 100 -1.09 -1.51 4.00
C PHE A 100 -1.28 -1.17 5.47
N GLU A 101 -1.33 -2.21 6.29
CA GLU A 101 -1.45 -2.09 7.75
C GLU A 101 -0.48 -3.04 8.46
N GLY A 102 -0.29 -2.81 9.76
CA GLY A 102 0.70 -3.52 10.57
C GLY A 102 1.99 -2.73 10.80
N LYS A 103 2.96 -3.40 11.41
CA LYS A 103 4.27 -2.84 11.82
C LYS A 103 5.06 -2.35 10.60
N ASP A 104 5.98 -1.41 10.79
CA ASP A 104 6.72 -0.79 9.68
C ASP A 104 7.50 -1.78 8.80
N ASP A 105 8.01 -2.87 9.40
CA ASP A 105 8.76 -3.95 8.76
C ASP A 105 7.94 -5.26 8.66
N GLY A 106 6.63 -5.19 8.87
CA GLY A 106 5.74 -6.34 8.96
C GLY A 106 4.34 -6.03 8.47
N LYS A 107 4.23 -5.36 7.33
CA LYS A 107 2.95 -4.95 6.74
C LYS A 107 2.28 -6.07 5.95
N TYR A 108 0.95 -6.03 6.00
CA TYR A 108 0.01 -6.82 5.20
C TYR A 108 -0.87 -5.87 4.39
N LEU A 109 -1.65 -6.40 3.43
CA LEU A 109 -2.69 -5.60 2.79
C LEU A 109 -3.78 -5.27 3.81
N SER A 110 -4.16 -4.00 3.88
CA SER A 110 -5.40 -3.59 4.54
C SER A 110 -6.54 -3.71 3.54
N PHE A 111 -7.72 -4.11 3.98
CA PHE A 111 -8.91 -4.18 3.11
C PHE A 111 -9.65 -2.84 3.09
N ASP A 112 -9.70 -2.22 1.91
CA ASP A 112 -10.50 -1.04 1.59
C ASP A 112 -11.39 -1.39 0.39
N SER A 113 -12.70 -1.45 0.63
CA SER A 113 -13.68 -1.85 -0.38
C SER A 113 -13.75 -0.88 -1.55
N LYS A 114 -13.54 0.42 -1.32
CA LYS A 114 -13.53 1.42 -2.40
C LYS A 114 -12.27 1.27 -3.25
N ALA A 115 -11.14 1.00 -2.62
CA ALA A 115 -9.89 0.72 -3.33
C ALA A 115 -9.97 -0.55 -4.18
N ALA A 116 -10.64 -1.58 -3.67
CA ALA A 116 -10.87 -2.82 -4.41
C ALA A 116 -11.80 -2.61 -5.61
N GLU A 117 -12.89 -1.85 -5.46
CA GLU A 117 -13.82 -1.53 -6.55
C GLU A 117 -13.19 -0.62 -7.61
N GLY A 118 -12.29 0.29 -7.20
CA GLY A 118 -11.61 1.25 -8.07
C GLY A 118 -10.29 0.77 -8.69
N ASP A 119 -9.96 -0.52 -8.60
CA ASP A 119 -8.69 -1.10 -9.08
C ASP A 119 -7.41 -0.46 -8.49
N GLU A 120 -7.51 0.23 -7.35
CA GLU A 120 -6.38 0.97 -6.79
C GLU A 120 -5.26 0.03 -6.31
N TYR A 121 -5.59 -1.15 -5.78
CA TYR A 121 -4.57 -2.16 -5.45
C TYR A 121 -3.77 -2.62 -6.68
N PHE A 122 -4.45 -2.76 -7.82
CA PHE A 122 -3.79 -3.09 -9.07
C PHE A 122 -2.85 -1.96 -9.52
N GLN A 123 -3.31 -0.71 -9.41
CA GLN A 123 -2.49 0.47 -9.71
C GLN A 123 -1.26 0.53 -8.79
N VAL A 124 -1.43 0.36 -7.48
CA VAL A 124 -0.31 0.31 -6.50
C VAL A 124 0.67 -0.80 -6.85
N GLY A 125 0.18 -1.99 -7.22
CA GLY A 125 1.02 -3.09 -7.70
C GLY A 125 1.85 -2.70 -8.93
N ARG A 126 1.24 -1.97 -9.88
CA ARG A 126 1.96 -1.43 -11.04
C ARG A 126 2.98 -0.38 -10.66
N MET A 127 2.69 0.50 -9.71
CA MET A 127 3.64 1.50 -9.22
C MET A 127 4.87 0.85 -8.58
N VAL A 128 4.66 -0.20 -7.78
CA VAL A 128 5.75 -1.03 -7.25
C VAL A 128 6.56 -1.66 -8.39
N ALA A 129 5.90 -2.22 -9.39
CA ALA A 129 6.57 -2.80 -10.55
C ALA A 129 7.38 -1.77 -11.35
N VAL A 130 6.83 -0.56 -11.59
CA VAL A 130 7.52 0.55 -12.26
C VAL A 130 8.80 0.90 -11.52
N SER A 131 8.75 1.01 -10.20
CA SER A 131 9.94 1.28 -9.39
C SER A 131 11.00 0.21 -9.59
N ILE A 132 10.63 -1.07 -9.48
CA ILE A 132 11.57 -2.18 -9.62
C ILE A 132 12.18 -2.24 -11.03
N VAL A 133 11.36 -2.14 -12.08
CA VAL A 133 11.80 -2.23 -13.49
C VAL A 133 12.76 -1.10 -13.86
N HIS A 134 12.54 0.10 -13.32
CA HIS A 134 13.38 1.27 -13.58
C HIS A 134 14.54 1.43 -12.58
N GLY A 135 14.83 0.39 -11.77
CA GLY A 135 15.98 0.37 -10.86
C GLY A 135 15.80 1.18 -9.57
N GLY A 136 14.57 1.60 -9.26
CA GLY A 136 14.18 2.18 -7.98
C GLY A 136 14.03 1.13 -6.86
N PRO A 137 13.76 1.59 -5.63
CA PRO A 137 13.59 0.69 -4.49
C PRO A 137 12.27 -0.09 -4.56
N GLY A 138 12.21 -1.26 -3.93
CA GLY A 138 10.94 -1.90 -3.59
C GLY A 138 10.33 -1.35 -2.30
N PRO A 139 9.09 -1.74 -1.97
CA PRO A 139 8.38 -1.27 -0.78
C PRO A 139 9.07 -1.69 0.53
N ARG A 140 9.79 -2.81 0.57
CA ARG A 140 10.64 -3.21 1.73
C ARG A 140 9.95 -3.14 3.11
N CYS A 141 8.63 -3.28 3.16
CA CYS A 141 7.81 -3.20 4.38
C CYS A 141 6.98 -4.46 4.62
N PHE A 142 6.94 -5.40 3.67
CA PHE A 142 6.08 -6.57 3.75
C PHE A 142 6.59 -7.55 4.79
N SER A 143 5.66 -8.16 5.54
CA SER A 143 6.01 -9.27 6.42
C SER A 143 6.59 -10.45 5.61
N PRO A 144 7.46 -11.28 6.21
CA PRO A 144 8.03 -12.44 5.52
C PRO A 144 6.96 -13.40 4.96
N SER A 145 5.86 -13.61 5.69
CA SER A 145 4.77 -14.49 5.29
C SER A 145 3.99 -13.92 4.11
N PHE A 146 3.66 -12.62 4.18
CA PHE A 146 2.95 -11.94 3.09
C PHE A 146 3.79 -11.86 1.82
N TYR A 147 5.09 -11.55 1.93
CA TYR A 147 6.00 -11.55 0.80
C TYR A 147 6.09 -12.93 0.12
N GLN A 148 6.24 -14.00 0.90
CA GLN A 148 6.28 -15.36 0.37
C GLN A 148 5.00 -15.76 -0.37
N TYR A 149 3.85 -15.29 0.13
CA TYR A 149 2.55 -15.48 -0.51
C TYR A 149 2.47 -14.73 -1.85
N LEU A 150 2.85 -13.44 -1.87
CA LEU A 150 2.87 -12.61 -3.09
C LEU A 150 3.73 -13.20 -4.21
N VAL A 151 4.89 -13.78 -3.87
CA VAL A 151 5.78 -14.40 -4.87
C VAL A 151 5.41 -15.86 -5.20
N GLY A 152 4.29 -16.36 -4.67
CA GLY A 152 3.78 -17.70 -4.94
C GLY A 152 4.61 -18.85 -4.35
N LYS A 153 5.46 -18.57 -3.35
CA LYS A 153 6.23 -19.62 -2.65
C LYS A 153 5.36 -20.44 -1.70
N VAL A 154 4.33 -19.82 -1.13
CA VAL A 154 3.33 -20.46 -0.28
C VAL A 154 1.93 -20.17 -0.82
N LYS A 155 0.96 -21.04 -0.50
CA LYS A 155 -0.44 -20.88 -0.92
C LYS A 155 -1.34 -20.26 0.13
N THR A 156 -0.85 -20.17 1.37
CA THR A 156 -1.59 -19.70 2.55
C THR A 156 -0.64 -18.85 3.38
N ILE A 157 -1.18 -17.89 4.12
CA ILE A 157 -0.39 -16.98 4.95
C ILE A 157 -0.32 -17.54 6.37
N GLU A 158 0.85 -17.95 6.83
CA GLU A 158 1.05 -18.26 8.25
C GLU A 158 1.50 -16.99 8.97
N ALA A 159 0.58 -16.32 9.67
CA ALA A 159 0.87 -15.11 10.43
C ALA A 159 0.56 -15.31 11.93
N PRO A 160 1.38 -14.71 12.82
CA PRO A 160 1.10 -14.70 14.25
C PRO A 160 -0.13 -13.83 14.55
N ILE A 161 -0.91 -14.17 15.59
CA ILE A 161 -2.08 -13.37 16.03
C ILE A 161 -1.64 -11.95 16.39
N GLU A 162 -0.41 -11.80 16.88
CA GLU A 162 0.22 -10.54 17.26
C GLU A 162 0.43 -9.57 16.09
N ASP A 163 0.30 -10.03 14.85
CA ASP A 163 0.39 -9.19 13.65
C ASP A 163 -0.97 -8.62 13.24
N ILE A 164 -2.09 -9.11 13.80
CA ILE A 164 -3.44 -8.57 13.51
C ILE A 164 -3.56 -7.14 14.03
N PRO A 165 -3.77 -6.13 13.17
CA PRO A 165 -3.73 -4.72 13.58
C PRO A 165 -4.85 -4.35 14.56
N ASP A 166 -6.05 -4.91 14.36
CA ASP A 166 -7.19 -4.69 15.24
C ASP A 166 -6.96 -5.37 16.60
N THR A 167 -6.88 -4.56 17.66
CA THR A 167 -6.61 -5.04 19.02
C THR A 167 -7.78 -5.79 19.62
N GLU A 168 -9.02 -5.42 19.28
CA GLU A 168 -10.22 -6.13 19.76
C GLU A 168 -10.27 -7.53 19.15
N VAL A 169 -10.12 -7.62 17.83
CA VAL A 169 -10.04 -8.90 17.10
C VAL A 169 -8.92 -9.77 17.65
N ARG A 170 -7.72 -9.20 17.84
CA ARG A 170 -6.57 -9.90 18.41
C ARG A 170 -6.88 -10.50 19.79
N ASN A 171 -7.49 -9.71 20.68
CA ASN A 171 -7.85 -10.18 22.01
C ASN A 171 -8.86 -11.31 21.96
N VAL A 172 -9.89 -11.21 21.10
CA VAL A 172 -10.89 -12.27 20.91
C VAL A 172 -10.23 -13.57 20.42
N LEU A 173 -9.34 -13.50 19.43
CA LEU A 173 -8.65 -14.70 18.94
C LEU A 173 -7.71 -15.30 19.98
N LEU A 174 -7.08 -14.48 20.82
CA LEU A 174 -6.29 -14.96 21.95
C LEU A 174 -7.17 -15.64 23.02
N GLU A 175 -8.36 -15.11 23.32
CA GLU A 175 -9.33 -15.75 24.21
C GLU A 175 -9.74 -17.13 23.65
N ILE A 176 -10.14 -17.19 22.39
CA ILE A 176 -10.51 -18.45 21.71
C ILE A 176 -9.35 -19.45 21.73
N LYS A 177 -8.13 -19.02 21.38
CA LYS A 177 -6.93 -19.86 21.37
C LYS A 177 -6.61 -20.42 22.77
N ASN A 178 -6.87 -19.65 23.81
CA ASN A 178 -6.55 -20.02 25.20
C ASN A 178 -7.69 -20.72 25.95
N ALA A 179 -8.85 -20.92 25.32
CA ALA A 179 -9.95 -21.69 25.88
C ALA A 179 -9.46 -23.07 26.37
N ARG A 180 -9.94 -23.45 27.55
CA ARG A 180 -9.52 -24.65 28.30
C ARG A 180 -10.56 -25.76 28.27
N THR A 181 -11.82 -25.44 28.02
CA THR A 181 -12.92 -26.41 27.89
C THR A 181 -13.69 -26.22 26.59
N LEU A 182 -14.42 -27.26 26.16
CA LEU A 182 -15.25 -27.18 24.96
C LEU A 182 -16.42 -26.21 25.16
N GLU A 183 -16.98 -26.19 26.37
CA GLU A 183 -18.09 -25.30 26.74
C GLU A 183 -17.66 -23.83 26.65
N GLU A 184 -16.50 -23.48 27.22
CA GLU A 184 -15.91 -22.13 27.13
C GLU A 184 -15.66 -21.73 25.67
N LEU A 185 -15.10 -22.65 24.88
CA LEU A 185 -14.83 -22.42 23.47
C LEU A 185 -16.13 -22.14 22.68
N VAL A 186 -17.20 -22.89 22.92
CA VAL A 186 -18.50 -22.68 22.29
C VAL A 186 -19.11 -21.34 22.71
N GLU A 187 -19.08 -21.00 24.00
CA GLU A 187 -19.58 -19.72 24.51
C GLU A 187 -18.82 -18.54 23.89
N LEU A 188 -17.49 -18.61 23.78
CA LEU A 188 -16.68 -17.58 23.13
C LEU A 188 -17.00 -17.45 21.63
N ALA A 189 -17.16 -18.57 20.93
CA ALA A 189 -17.52 -18.56 19.52
C ALA A 189 -18.91 -17.96 19.28
N ASP A 190 -19.90 -18.28 20.13
CA ASP A 190 -21.25 -17.73 20.05
C ASP A 190 -21.25 -16.22 20.36
N LYS A 191 -20.54 -15.81 21.43
CA LYS A 191 -20.36 -14.41 21.84
C LYS A 191 -19.77 -13.55 20.72
N HIS A 192 -18.82 -14.09 19.97
CA HIS A 192 -18.12 -13.39 18.87
C HIS A 192 -18.56 -13.88 17.47
N SER A 193 -19.76 -14.44 17.37
CA SER A 193 -20.26 -15.08 16.14
C SER A 193 -20.30 -14.16 14.93
N SER A 194 -20.66 -12.89 15.09
CA SER A 194 -20.69 -11.91 13.98
C SER A 194 -19.32 -11.73 13.32
N MET A 195 -18.27 -11.57 14.13
CA MET A 195 -16.89 -11.44 13.69
C MET A 195 -16.43 -12.70 12.94
N LEU A 196 -16.69 -13.87 13.53
CA LEU A 196 -16.29 -15.16 12.96
C LEU A 196 -17.08 -15.51 11.68
N GLN A 197 -18.36 -15.12 11.60
CA GLN A 197 -19.19 -15.32 10.41
C GLN A 197 -18.73 -14.41 9.26
N THR A 198 -18.38 -13.16 9.56
CA THR A 198 -17.82 -12.22 8.58
C THR A 198 -16.52 -12.77 7.97
N ALA A 199 -15.68 -13.37 8.81
CA ALA A 199 -14.47 -14.05 8.37
C ALA A 199 -14.69 -15.44 7.75
N GLY A 200 -15.93 -15.95 7.73
CA GLY A 200 -16.25 -17.29 7.24
C GLY A 200 -15.67 -18.44 8.08
N CYS A 201 -15.15 -18.15 9.28
CA CYS A 201 -14.53 -19.14 10.17
C CYS A 201 -15.45 -19.64 11.30
N TYR A 202 -16.66 -19.08 11.43
CA TYR A 202 -17.69 -19.58 12.34
C TYR A 202 -18.15 -21.00 11.95
N ARG A 203 -18.09 -21.95 12.89
CA ARG A 203 -18.32 -23.38 12.62
C ARG A 203 -18.80 -24.14 13.83
N CYS A 204 -19.30 -25.35 13.58
CA CYS A 204 -19.63 -26.31 14.64
C CYS A 204 -18.33 -26.83 15.29
N LEU A 205 -18.20 -26.61 16.59
CA LEU A 205 -17.05 -27.02 17.41
C LEU A 205 -17.40 -28.32 18.12
N ARG A 206 -16.57 -29.36 17.95
CA ARG A 206 -16.80 -30.70 18.50
C ARG A 206 -15.73 -31.12 19.50
N THR A 207 -14.57 -30.51 19.41
CA THR A 207 -13.41 -30.79 20.23
C THR A 207 -12.70 -29.49 20.62
N LEU A 208 -11.95 -29.49 21.73
CA LEU A 208 -11.16 -28.32 22.12
C LEU A 208 -10.14 -27.93 21.04
N GLY A 209 -9.63 -28.89 20.27
CA GLY A 209 -8.70 -28.67 19.17
C GLY A 209 -9.33 -28.08 17.89
N ASP A 210 -10.62 -27.74 17.91
CA ASP A 210 -11.24 -27.00 16.81
C ASP A 210 -10.96 -25.49 16.90
N LYS A 211 -10.46 -25.00 18.05
CA LYS A 211 -10.07 -23.58 18.23
C LYS A 211 -8.95 -23.16 17.28
N GLU A 212 -7.98 -24.05 17.01
CA GLU A 212 -6.91 -23.81 16.04
C GLU A 212 -7.51 -23.54 14.65
N LYS A 213 -8.52 -24.31 14.26
CA LYS A 213 -9.18 -24.13 12.95
C LYS A 213 -9.96 -22.82 12.85
N VAL A 214 -10.50 -22.32 13.96
CA VAL A 214 -11.19 -21.01 14.01
C VAL A 214 -10.17 -19.89 13.86
N VAL A 215 -9.08 -19.96 14.62
CA VAL A 215 -7.98 -18.98 14.59
C VAL A 215 -7.30 -18.96 13.23
N ASP A 216 -6.87 -20.12 12.72
CA ASP A 216 -6.22 -20.24 11.41
C ASP A 216 -7.17 -19.78 10.30
N GLY A 217 -8.46 -20.11 10.41
CA GLY A 217 -9.48 -19.65 9.48
C GLY A 217 -9.61 -18.13 9.46
N TYR A 218 -9.52 -17.47 10.62
CA TYR A 218 -9.54 -16.01 10.68
C TYR A 218 -8.25 -15.40 10.12
N ILE A 219 -7.09 -16.00 10.36
CA ILE A 219 -5.80 -15.51 9.85
C ILE A 219 -5.71 -15.61 8.32
N GLN A 220 -6.44 -16.55 7.69
CA GLN A 220 -6.53 -16.64 6.23
C GLN A 220 -7.55 -15.67 5.59
N TRP A 221 -8.44 -15.08 6.37
CA TRP A 221 -9.48 -14.17 5.88
C TRP A 221 -8.90 -12.78 5.59
#